data_AF-A0A1G6S9H0-F1
#
_entry.id   AF-A0A1G6S9H0-F1
#
_cell.length_a   1.000
_cell.length_b   1.000
_cell.length_c   1.000
_cell.angle_alpha   90.00
_cell.angle_beta   90.00
_cell.angle_gamma   90.00
#
_symmetry.space_group_name_H-M   'P 1'
#
loop_
_entity.id
_entity.type
_entity.pdbx_description
1 polymer ?
#
loop_
_entity_poly.entity_id
_entity_poly.type
_entity_poly.pdbx_seq_one_letter_code
_entity_poly.pdbx_strand_id
1 'polypeptide(L)'
;MKQIFTAGLFLMGTVMAFGQDQIATMRENARKFMMSGDMENAVLVLNKAAQTDKNNIDVQKDLALAYYYKKDYTKGLEIVKPLLASEKADVATYQLAGTLYRGTDNGKEAEKIYKNAIEKFPKQGPLYSEYGEVLEVMKNGSAAISMWEKGMEMAPSYSGNYYNAAIYYFKQPEGKIWAILYGEIYANMESLNPKSANIKKMVLDAYKDLFSGNLSQMASNTKNEFAKAVLETFARQSGITAQGLTPETLAMIRTRFVLDWINNYNKKFPYRLFEYHQQLMRDGIFDAYNQWMFGPANNQSAFETWASSNKAVYDKFTEFHKSRIFKMPAGQVYSNRK
;
A
#
# COMPACT_ATOMS: atom_id res chain seq x y z
N MET A 1 52.60 -10.79 -41.87
CA MET A 1 51.13 -10.63 -41.63
C MET A 1 50.79 -11.35 -40.33
N LYS A 2 50.03 -10.69 -39.44
CA LYS A 2 49.37 -11.21 -38.21
C LYS A 2 50.24 -11.54 -36.99
N GLN A 3 50.25 -10.65 -35.99
CA GLN A 3 50.30 -10.96 -34.54
C GLN A 3 50.29 -9.65 -33.69
N ILE A 4 49.15 -8.94 -33.57
CA ILE A 4 49.01 -7.82 -32.59
C ILE A 4 47.63 -7.78 -31.88
N PHE A 5 46.61 -8.57 -32.26
CA PHE A 5 45.22 -8.23 -31.88
C PHE A 5 44.65 -8.77 -30.55
N THR A 6 45.41 -9.46 -29.69
CA THR A 6 44.83 -10.15 -28.51
C THR A 6 45.10 -9.52 -27.14
N ALA A 7 46.02 -8.56 -26.99
CA ALA A 7 46.32 -7.96 -25.68
C ALA A 7 45.35 -6.82 -25.27
N GLY A 8 44.73 -6.14 -26.23
CA GLY A 8 43.81 -5.01 -25.95
C GLY A 8 42.46 -5.45 -25.36
N LEU A 9 41.99 -6.65 -25.68
CA LEU A 9 40.70 -7.19 -25.21
C LEU A 9 40.74 -7.63 -23.73
N PHE A 10 41.88 -8.15 -23.26
CA PHE A 10 42.01 -8.64 -21.88
C PHE A 10 42.18 -7.49 -20.85
N LEU A 11 42.90 -6.43 -21.22
CA LEU A 11 43.08 -5.23 -20.39
C LEU A 11 41.81 -4.37 -20.30
N MET A 12 40.99 -4.31 -21.36
CA MET A 12 39.68 -3.66 -21.30
C MET A 12 38.70 -4.43 -20.40
N GLY A 13 38.71 -5.76 -20.44
CA GLY A 13 37.82 -6.60 -19.63
C GLY A 13 38.07 -6.46 -18.12
N THR A 14 39.32 -6.35 -17.68
CA THR A 14 39.67 -6.21 -16.25
C THR A 14 39.34 -4.81 -15.72
N VAL A 15 39.67 -3.74 -16.45
CA VAL A 15 39.35 -2.35 -16.03
C VAL A 15 37.85 -2.11 -15.94
N MET A 16 37.06 -2.69 -16.85
CA MET A 16 35.59 -2.61 -16.77
C MET A 16 35.03 -3.34 -15.54
N ALA A 17 35.57 -4.51 -15.18
CA ALA A 17 35.15 -5.26 -14.00
C ALA A 17 35.47 -4.50 -12.69
N PHE A 18 36.69 -3.97 -12.55
CA PHE A 18 37.07 -3.16 -11.38
C PHE A 18 36.24 -1.87 -11.25
N GLY A 19 35.92 -1.20 -12.37
CA GLY A 19 35.06 -0.02 -12.37
C GLY A 19 33.62 -0.30 -11.95
N GLN A 20 33.06 -1.44 -12.36
CA GLN A 20 31.71 -1.86 -11.94
C GLN A 20 31.63 -2.17 -10.45
N ASP A 21 32.62 -2.88 -9.90
CA ASP A 21 32.69 -3.20 -8.46
C ASP A 21 32.84 -1.93 -7.61
N GLN A 22 33.63 -0.96 -8.10
CA GLN A 22 33.80 0.33 -7.45
C GLN A 22 32.49 1.14 -7.46
N ILE A 23 31.79 1.21 -8.60
CA ILE A 23 30.50 1.92 -8.69
C ILE A 23 29.45 1.28 -7.77
N ALA A 24 29.36 -0.06 -7.73
CA ALA A 24 28.44 -0.76 -6.85
C ALA A 24 28.69 -0.40 -5.37
N THR A 25 29.95 -0.41 -4.95
CA THR A 25 30.37 -0.03 -3.59
C THR A 25 30.00 1.43 -3.27
N MET A 26 30.25 2.35 -4.21
CA MET A 26 29.92 3.76 -4.04
C MET A 26 28.42 3.98 -3.88
N ARG A 27 27.59 3.26 -4.66
CA ARG A 27 26.13 3.32 -4.54
C ARG A 27 25.64 2.78 -3.21
N GLU A 28 26.20 1.66 -2.74
CA GLU A 28 25.85 1.11 -1.42
C GLU A 28 26.17 2.10 -0.30
N ASN A 29 27.35 2.72 -0.34
CA ASN A 29 27.75 3.74 0.63
C ASN A 29 26.83 4.97 0.58
N ALA A 30 26.49 5.44 -0.63
CA ALA A 30 25.55 6.54 -0.78
C ALA A 30 24.17 6.22 -0.21
N ARG A 31 23.66 5.00 -0.40
CA ARG A 31 22.40 4.56 0.21
C ARG A 31 22.46 4.52 1.73
N LYS A 32 23.59 4.11 2.33
CA LYS A 32 23.81 4.21 3.79
C LYS A 32 23.75 5.65 4.27
N PHE A 33 24.40 6.58 3.57
CA PHE A 33 24.30 8.02 3.87
C PHE A 33 22.87 8.55 3.74
N MET A 34 22.13 8.14 2.70
CA MET A 34 20.71 8.52 2.56
C MET A 34 19.87 7.99 3.73
N MET A 35 20.10 6.74 4.17
CA MET A 35 19.40 6.16 5.31
C MET A 35 19.73 6.87 6.63
N SER A 36 20.95 7.41 6.79
CA SER A 36 21.34 8.19 7.97
C SER A 36 20.94 9.67 7.88
N GLY A 37 20.32 10.11 6.78
CA GLY A 37 19.92 11.51 6.57
C GLY A 37 21.04 12.43 6.04
N ASP A 38 22.23 11.90 5.78
CA ASP A 38 23.39 12.67 5.29
C ASP A 38 23.35 12.78 3.76
N MET A 39 22.51 13.70 3.28
CA MET A 39 22.28 13.86 1.84
C MET A 39 23.46 14.51 1.13
N GLU A 40 24.26 15.31 1.85
CA GLU A 40 25.49 15.92 1.36
C GLU A 40 26.50 14.87 0.93
N ASN A 41 26.81 13.90 1.81
CA ASN A 41 27.75 12.83 1.48
C ASN A 41 27.16 11.85 0.46
N ALA A 42 25.87 11.55 0.51
CA ALA A 42 25.22 10.73 -0.51
C ALA A 42 25.40 11.32 -1.91
N VAL A 43 25.07 12.61 -2.09
CA VAL A 43 25.23 13.32 -3.37
C VAL A 43 26.70 13.41 -3.77
N LEU A 44 27.62 13.66 -2.84
CA LEU A 44 29.06 13.70 -3.14
C LEU A 44 29.56 12.37 -3.73
N VAL A 45 29.22 11.26 -3.08
CA VAL A 45 29.64 9.92 -3.52
C VAL A 45 28.99 9.56 -4.85
N LEU A 46 27.71 9.86 -5.04
CA LEU A 46 27.00 9.57 -6.29
C LEU A 46 27.49 10.43 -7.45
N ASN A 47 27.88 11.68 -7.22
CA ASN A 47 28.53 12.50 -8.25
C ASN A 47 29.87 11.90 -8.69
N LYS A 48 30.69 11.39 -7.76
CA LYS A 48 31.93 10.67 -8.12
C LYS A 48 31.65 9.39 -8.89
N ALA A 49 30.60 8.64 -8.52
CA ALA A 49 30.19 7.45 -9.27
C ALA A 49 29.74 7.81 -10.69
N ALA A 50 28.98 8.90 -10.85
CA ALA A 50 28.54 9.42 -12.14
C ALA A 50 29.70 9.95 -12.99
N GLN A 51 30.79 10.44 -12.39
CA GLN A 51 32.01 10.79 -13.12
C GLN A 51 32.74 9.55 -13.67
N THR A 52 32.64 8.41 -12.98
CA THR A 52 33.25 7.14 -13.39
C THR A 52 32.48 6.50 -14.54
N ASP A 53 31.15 6.49 -14.47
CA ASP A 53 30.27 6.09 -15.56
C ASP A 53 29.03 6.99 -15.61
N LYS A 54 29.04 7.96 -16.54
CA LYS A 54 27.95 8.92 -16.71
C LYS A 54 26.65 8.28 -17.18
N ASN A 55 26.73 7.13 -17.86
CA ASN A 55 25.59 6.46 -18.47
C ASN A 55 25.02 5.34 -17.57
N ASN A 56 25.58 5.16 -16.36
CA ASN A 56 25.05 4.20 -15.40
C ASN A 56 23.71 4.69 -14.84
N ILE A 57 22.62 4.15 -15.39
CA ILE A 57 21.25 4.57 -15.04
C ILE A 57 20.95 4.37 -13.57
N ASP A 58 21.51 3.34 -12.96
CA ASP A 58 21.26 3.10 -11.55
C ASP A 58 21.96 4.12 -10.64
N VAL A 59 23.17 4.59 -11.01
CA VAL A 59 23.81 5.74 -10.36
C VAL A 59 22.95 6.99 -10.52
N GLN A 60 22.44 7.25 -11.74
CA GLN A 60 21.61 8.43 -11.99
C GLN A 60 20.28 8.38 -11.22
N LYS A 61 19.64 7.20 -11.10
CA LYS A 61 18.44 7.00 -10.27
C LYS A 61 18.75 7.26 -8.79
N ASP A 62 19.82 6.67 -8.25
CA ASP A 62 20.21 6.89 -6.85
C ASP A 62 20.55 8.38 -6.60
N LEU A 63 21.20 9.06 -7.55
CA LEU A 63 21.55 10.49 -7.46
C LEU A 63 20.30 11.38 -7.48
N ALA A 64 19.37 11.16 -8.40
CA ALA A 64 18.10 11.87 -8.43
C ALA A 64 17.27 11.63 -7.15
N LEU A 65 17.30 10.41 -6.60
CA LEU A 65 16.66 10.09 -5.33
C LEU A 65 17.35 10.80 -4.14
N ALA A 66 18.68 10.89 -4.11
CA ALA A 66 19.40 11.65 -3.11
C ALA A 66 19.04 13.14 -3.16
N TYR A 67 18.91 13.73 -4.36
CA TYR A 67 18.44 15.10 -4.53
C TYR A 67 16.97 15.29 -4.08
N TYR A 68 16.10 14.31 -4.31
CA TYR A 68 14.75 14.32 -3.76
C TYR A 68 14.76 14.41 -2.23
N TYR A 69 15.51 13.55 -1.54
CA TYR A 69 15.59 13.60 -0.07
C TYR A 69 16.28 14.87 0.45
N LYS A 70 17.22 15.43 -0.33
CA LYS A 70 17.82 16.75 -0.07
C LYS A 70 16.84 17.92 -0.29
N LYS A 71 15.66 17.66 -0.87
CA LYS A 71 14.67 18.66 -1.29
C LYS A 71 15.14 19.60 -2.41
N ASP A 72 16.21 19.23 -3.13
CA ASP A 72 16.67 19.94 -4.32
C ASP A 72 16.04 19.28 -5.56
N TYR A 73 14.73 19.44 -5.67
CA TYR A 73 13.93 18.76 -6.70
C TYR A 73 14.31 19.19 -8.12
N THR A 74 14.76 20.43 -8.30
CA THR A 74 15.21 20.95 -9.60
C THR A 74 16.39 20.14 -10.14
N LYS A 75 17.44 19.91 -9.34
CA LYS A 75 18.57 19.07 -9.76
C LYS A 75 18.16 17.61 -9.96
N GLY A 76 17.29 17.09 -9.10
CA GLY A 76 16.72 15.75 -9.31
C GLY A 76 16.02 15.62 -10.67
N LEU A 77 15.24 16.65 -11.06
CA LEU A 77 14.58 16.70 -12.37
C LEU A 77 15.57 16.80 -13.53
N GLU A 78 16.65 17.57 -13.40
CA GLU A 78 17.71 17.63 -14.42
C GLU A 78 18.32 16.25 -14.70
N ILE A 79 18.47 15.42 -13.66
CA ILE A 79 19.04 14.08 -13.76
C ILE A 79 18.03 13.05 -14.28
N VAL A 80 16.78 13.06 -13.80
CA VAL A 80 15.81 12.02 -14.15
C VAL A 80 15.21 12.21 -15.55
N LYS A 81 15.12 13.45 -16.06
CA LYS A 81 14.51 13.76 -17.36
C LYS A 81 15.16 13.00 -18.53
N PRO A 82 16.51 12.98 -18.68
CA PRO A 82 17.15 12.15 -19.71
C PRO A 82 16.85 10.66 -19.58
N LEU A 83 16.66 10.15 -18.36
CA LEU A 83 16.38 8.73 -18.13
C LEU A 83 15.02 8.31 -18.67
N LEU A 84 14.02 9.21 -18.67
CA LEU A 84 12.69 8.93 -19.22
C LEU A 84 12.69 8.67 -20.73
N ALA A 85 13.67 9.22 -21.45
CA ALA A 85 13.85 9.01 -22.89
C ALA A 85 14.68 7.76 -23.22
N SER A 86 15.28 7.11 -22.21
CA SER A 86 16.10 5.91 -22.38
C SER A 86 15.24 4.66 -22.57
N GLU A 87 15.69 3.72 -23.40
CA GLU A 87 15.06 2.40 -23.53
C GLU A 87 15.06 1.59 -22.22
N LYS A 88 15.95 1.95 -21.30
CA LYS A 88 16.08 1.34 -19.98
C LYS A 88 15.22 2.03 -18.91
N ALA A 89 14.35 2.97 -19.29
CA ALA A 89 13.40 3.59 -18.37
C ALA A 89 12.47 2.51 -17.79
N ASP A 90 12.57 2.32 -16.48
CA ASP A 90 11.79 1.35 -15.73
C ASP A 90 10.76 2.05 -14.84
N VAL A 91 9.94 1.27 -14.14
CA VAL A 91 8.91 1.76 -13.20
C VAL A 91 9.51 2.76 -12.21
N ALA A 92 10.70 2.48 -11.66
CA ALA A 92 11.36 3.33 -10.67
C ALA A 92 11.78 4.69 -11.25
N THR A 93 12.17 4.73 -12.53
CA THR A 93 12.49 5.99 -13.24
C THR A 93 11.26 6.89 -13.31
N TYR A 94 10.09 6.32 -13.64
CA TYR A 94 8.83 7.06 -13.69
C TYR A 94 8.35 7.51 -12.30
N GLN A 95 8.41 6.64 -11.29
CA GLN A 95 8.06 7.00 -9.90
C GLN A 95 8.94 8.13 -9.38
N LEU A 96 10.25 8.08 -9.65
CA LEU A 96 11.18 9.12 -9.25
C LEU A 96 10.86 10.45 -9.92
N ALA A 97 10.62 10.46 -11.24
CA ALA A 97 10.21 11.66 -11.96
C ALA A 97 8.89 12.23 -11.43
N GLY A 98 7.86 11.40 -11.24
CA GLY A 98 6.57 11.84 -10.71
C GLY A 98 6.69 12.42 -9.30
N THR A 99 7.48 11.78 -8.45
CA THR A 99 7.77 12.24 -7.08
C THR A 99 8.53 13.57 -7.06
N LEU A 100 9.51 13.75 -7.95
CA LEU A 100 10.25 15.00 -8.10
C LEU A 100 9.35 16.15 -8.60
N TYR A 101 8.51 15.90 -9.61
CA TYR A 101 7.54 16.89 -10.09
C TYR A 101 6.52 17.28 -9.01
N ARG A 102 6.05 16.32 -8.23
CA ARG A 102 5.20 16.58 -7.05
C ARG A 102 5.94 17.45 -6.02
N GLY A 103 7.22 17.20 -5.77
CA GLY A 103 8.05 18.03 -4.89
C GLY A 103 8.19 19.48 -5.35
N THR A 104 8.16 19.72 -6.68
CA THR A 104 8.13 21.07 -7.26
C THR A 104 6.75 21.71 -7.36
N ASP A 105 5.72 21.12 -6.74
CA ASP A 105 4.31 21.54 -6.86
C ASP A 105 3.78 21.54 -8.31
N ASN A 106 4.41 20.76 -9.20
CA ASN A 106 4.04 20.68 -10.60
C ASN A 106 3.20 19.41 -10.86
N GLY A 107 2.00 19.38 -10.27
CA GLY A 107 1.09 18.24 -10.32
C GLY A 107 0.70 17.83 -11.75
N LYS A 108 0.57 18.78 -12.69
CA LYS A 108 0.23 18.50 -14.09
C LYS A 108 1.32 17.70 -14.82
N GLU A 109 2.59 18.05 -14.61
CA GLU A 109 3.69 17.28 -15.18
C GLU A 109 3.80 15.91 -14.51
N ALA A 110 3.62 15.82 -13.18
CA ALA A 110 3.58 14.53 -12.48
C ALA A 110 2.47 13.62 -13.03
N GLU A 111 1.27 14.15 -13.26
CA GLU A 111 0.16 13.44 -13.90
C GLU A 111 0.55 12.91 -15.30
N LYS A 112 1.21 13.72 -16.14
CA LYS A 112 1.70 13.28 -17.46
C LYS A 112 2.70 12.13 -17.34
N ILE A 113 3.62 12.20 -16.38
CA ILE A 113 4.57 11.12 -16.10
C ILE A 113 3.84 9.83 -15.72
N TYR A 114 2.89 9.88 -14.79
CA TYR A 114 2.18 8.68 -14.35
C TYR A 114 1.26 8.09 -15.42
N LYS A 115 0.59 8.92 -16.23
CA LYS A 115 -0.18 8.43 -17.39
C LYS A 115 0.69 7.63 -18.35
N ASN A 116 1.85 8.19 -18.73
CA ASN A 116 2.81 7.50 -19.59
C ASN A 116 3.33 6.19 -18.95
N ALA A 117 3.61 6.23 -17.64
CA ALA A 117 4.09 5.06 -16.90
C ALA A 117 3.05 3.92 -16.88
N ILE A 118 1.78 4.25 -16.66
CA ILE A 118 0.68 3.28 -16.61
C ILE A 118 0.42 2.65 -17.98
N GLU A 119 0.55 3.41 -19.08
CA GLU A 119 0.46 2.86 -20.43
C GLU A 119 1.54 1.80 -20.70
N LYS A 120 2.77 2.04 -20.22
CA LYS A 120 3.90 1.11 -20.39
C LYS A 120 3.89 -0.06 -19.40
N PHE A 121 3.45 0.18 -18.17
CA PHE A 121 3.52 -0.78 -17.06
C PHE A 121 2.17 -0.93 -16.34
N PRO A 122 1.11 -1.39 -17.04
CA PRO A 122 -0.26 -1.34 -16.54
C PRO A 122 -0.54 -2.23 -15.33
N LYS A 123 0.37 -3.13 -14.95
CA LYS A 123 0.19 -4.04 -13.79
C LYS A 123 0.98 -3.60 -12.55
N GLN A 124 1.52 -2.38 -12.55
CA GLN A 124 2.33 -1.88 -11.45
C GLN A 124 1.48 -1.05 -10.49
N GLY A 125 1.08 -1.68 -9.38
CA GLY A 125 0.28 -1.06 -8.31
C GLY A 125 0.80 0.30 -7.79
N PRO A 126 2.12 0.48 -7.57
CA PRO A 126 2.67 1.75 -7.12
C PRO A 126 2.33 2.94 -8.02
N LEU A 127 2.30 2.74 -9.34
CA LEU A 127 2.03 3.83 -10.30
C LEU A 127 0.62 4.41 -10.13
N TYR A 128 -0.37 3.55 -9.91
CA TYR A 128 -1.74 3.97 -9.62
C TYR A 128 -1.85 4.66 -8.26
N SER A 129 -1.15 4.14 -7.25
CA SER A 129 -1.14 4.68 -5.90
C SER A 129 -0.60 6.11 -5.88
N GLU A 130 0.58 6.30 -6.44
CA GLU A 130 1.27 7.59 -6.47
C GLU A 130 0.58 8.59 -7.40
N TYR A 131 -0.04 8.13 -8.49
CA TYR A 131 -0.86 9.00 -9.33
C TYR A 131 -2.10 9.49 -8.57
N GLY A 132 -2.78 8.62 -7.82
CA GLY A 132 -3.90 9.03 -6.97
C GLY A 132 -3.48 10.05 -5.91
N GLU A 133 -2.30 9.91 -5.31
CA GLU A 133 -1.74 10.92 -4.38
C GLU A 133 -1.51 12.27 -5.05
N VAL A 134 -0.96 12.29 -6.27
CA VAL A 134 -0.82 13.53 -7.06
C VAL A 134 -2.18 14.18 -7.31
N LEU A 135 -3.18 13.40 -7.68
CA LEU A 135 -4.55 13.90 -7.91
C LEU A 135 -5.19 14.44 -6.62
N GLU A 136 -4.95 13.80 -5.47
CA GLU A 136 -5.43 14.30 -4.17
C GLU A 136 -4.78 15.64 -3.82
N VAL A 137 -3.46 15.80 -4.03
CA VAL A 137 -2.75 17.09 -3.84
C VAL A 137 -3.31 18.16 -4.78
N MET A 138 -3.66 17.79 -6.01
CA MET A 138 -4.35 18.65 -6.98
C MET A 138 -5.84 18.91 -6.63
N LYS A 139 -6.31 18.46 -5.46
CA LYS A 139 -7.69 18.58 -4.98
C LYS A 139 -8.73 17.87 -5.86
N ASN A 140 -8.31 16.91 -6.67
CA ASN A 140 -9.17 16.08 -7.51
C ASN A 140 -9.43 14.71 -6.85
N GLY A 141 -10.15 14.73 -5.72
CA GLY A 141 -10.41 13.53 -4.92
C GLY A 141 -11.17 12.42 -5.65
N SER A 142 -12.09 12.77 -6.56
CA SER A 142 -12.85 11.77 -7.33
C SER A 142 -11.98 11.02 -8.35
N ALA A 143 -11.05 11.71 -9.00
CA ALA A 143 -10.06 11.06 -9.86
C ALA A 143 -9.05 10.25 -9.03
N ALA A 144 -8.65 10.76 -7.86
CA ALA A 144 -7.73 10.07 -6.96
C ALA A 144 -8.26 8.68 -6.54
N ILE A 145 -9.51 8.62 -6.05
CA ILE A 145 -10.11 7.34 -5.66
C ILE A 145 -10.24 6.38 -6.84
N SER A 146 -10.60 6.89 -8.02
CA SER A 146 -10.68 6.09 -9.25
C SER A 146 -9.32 5.44 -9.58
N MET A 147 -8.20 6.14 -9.37
CA MET A 147 -6.87 5.58 -9.59
C MET A 147 -6.50 4.51 -8.57
N TRP A 148 -6.79 4.71 -7.28
CA TRP A 148 -6.52 3.69 -6.27
C TRP A 148 -7.34 2.42 -6.49
N GLU A 149 -8.63 2.55 -6.82
CA GLU A 149 -9.47 1.41 -7.19
C GLU A 149 -8.95 0.69 -8.43
N LYS A 150 -8.55 1.44 -9.47
CA LYS A 150 -7.92 0.86 -10.66
C LYS A 150 -6.63 0.12 -10.29
N GLY A 151 -5.83 0.67 -9.39
CA GLY A 151 -4.63 0.03 -8.87
C GLY A 151 -4.91 -1.29 -8.16
N MET A 152 -6.02 -1.40 -7.42
CA MET A 152 -6.47 -2.66 -6.81
C MET A 152 -6.88 -3.69 -7.87
N GLU A 153 -7.48 -3.27 -8.98
CA GLU A 153 -7.82 -4.19 -10.08
C GLU A 153 -6.58 -4.72 -10.78
N MET A 154 -5.63 -3.83 -11.05
CA MET A 154 -4.45 -4.14 -11.85
C MET A 154 -3.35 -4.85 -11.05
N ALA A 155 -3.24 -4.54 -9.75
CA ALA A 155 -2.29 -5.14 -8.82
C ALA A 155 -2.94 -5.39 -7.44
N PRO A 156 -3.81 -6.41 -7.30
CA PRO A 156 -4.56 -6.68 -6.06
C PRO A 156 -3.70 -6.96 -4.81
N SER A 157 -2.41 -7.26 -5.00
CA SER A 157 -1.48 -7.52 -3.88
C SER A 157 -0.71 -6.28 -3.42
N TYR A 158 -0.94 -5.11 -4.01
CA TYR A 158 -0.25 -3.88 -3.61
C TYR A 158 -1.05 -3.12 -2.55
N SER A 159 -0.52 -3.10 -1.32
CA SER A 159 -1.18 -2.56 -0.13
C SER A 159 -1.43 -1.05 -0.19
N GLY A 160 -0.57 -0.28 -0.88
CA GLY A 160 -0.67 1.19 -0.93
C GLY A 160 -1.98 1.72 -1.51
N ASN A 161 -2.57 1.02 -2.48
CA ASN A 161 -3.88 1.40 -3.04
C ASN A 161 -5.00 1.25 -2.01
N TYR A 162 -4.97 0.18 -1.20
CA TYR A 162 -5.95 -0.04 -0.12
C TYR A 162 -5.78 0.98 1.00
N TYR A 163 -4.55 1.32 1.37
CA TYR A 163 -4.24 2.36 2.35
C TYR A 163 -4.86 3.70 1.97
N ASN A 164 -4.54 4.20 0.77
CA ASN A 164 -4.97 5.51 0.32
C ASN A 164 -6.50 5.57 0.12
N ALA A 165 -7.10 4.53 -0.47
CA ALA A 165 -8.55 4.45 -0.62
C ALA A 165 -9.28 4.39 0.73
N ALA A 166 -8.77 3.63 1.71
CA ALA A 166 -9.38 3.54 3.03
C ALA A 166 -9.41 4.90 3.74
N ILE A 167 -8.32 5.65 3.67
CA ILE A 167 -8.24 7.02 4.22
C ILE A 167 -9.20 7.96 3.49
N TYR A 168 -9.24 7.90 2.16
CA TYR A 168 -10.15 8.72 1.37
C TYR A 168 -11.61 8.48 1.74
N TYR A 169 -12.02 7.21 1.78
CA TYR A 169 -13.38 6.84 2.13
C TYR A 169 -13.72 7.14 3.59
N PHE A 170 -12.76 7.06 4.50
CA PHE A 170 -12.98 7.44 5.88
C PHE A 170 -13.36 8.93 6.01
N LYS A 171 -12.87 9.80 5.12
CA LYS A 171 -13.25 11.22 5.08
C LYS A 171 -14.64 11.44 4.45
N GLN A 172 -15.17 10.48 3.69
CA GLN A 172 -16.50 10.61 3.07
C GLN A 172 -17.60 10.16 4.05
N PRO A 173 -18.78 10.84 4.06
CA PRO A 173 -19.92 10.43 4.89
C PRO A 173 -20.39 8.99 4.58
N GLU A 174 -20.61 8.69 3.31
CA GLU A 174 -21.10 7.37 2.84
C GLU A 174 -19.97 6.33 2.64
N GLY A 175 -18.73 6.67 3.03
CA GLY A 175 -17.55 5.87 2.72
C GLY A 175 -17.18 4.83 3.80
N LYS A 176 -17.86 4.79 4.94
CA LYS A 176 -17.39 4.01 6.11
C LYS A 176 -17.24 2.52 5.84
N ILE A 177 -18.13 1.95 5.03
CA ILE A 177 -18.02 0.54 4.62
C ILE A 177 -16.69 0.27 3.90
N TRP A 178 -16.27 1.15 2.98
CA TRP A 178 -15.06 0.97 2.21
C TRP A 178 -13.82 1.27 3.04
N ALA A 179 -13.91 2.24 3.95
CA ALA A 179 -12.87 2.50 4.94
C ALA A 179 -12.59 1.27 5.81
N ILE A 180 -13.65 0.59 6.26
CA ILE A 180 -13.56 -0.65 7.04
C ILE A 180 -12.89 -1.75 6.20
N LEU A 181 -13.43 -2.05 5.01
CA LEU A 181 -12.96 -3.17 4.19
C LEU A 181 -11.52 -2.96 3.70
N TYR A 182 -11.21 -1.79 3.14
CA TYR A 182 -9.87 -1.51 2.60
C TYR A 182 -8.84 -1.27 3.71
N GLY A 183 -9.24 -0.66 4.82
CA GLY A 183 -8.37 -0.49 5.97
C GLY A 183 -7.99 -1.84 6.60
N GLU A 184 -8.94 -2.77 6.68
CA GLU A 184 -8.66 -4.12 7.18
C GLU A 184 -7.82 -4.95 6.20
N ILE A 185 -8.06 -4.85 4.89
CA ILE A 185 -7.20 -5.49 3.88
C ILE A 185 -5.76 -4.98 4.01
N TYR A 186 -5.57 -3.66 4.10
CA TYR A 186 -4.24 -3.07 4.32
C TYR A 186 -3.59 -3.60 5.60
N ALA A 187 -4.31 -3.61 6.72
CA ALA A 187 -3.77 -4.08 7.99
C ALA A 187 -3.31 -5.55 7.92
N ASN A 188 -3.98 -6.40 7.13
CA ASN A 188 -3.56 -7.78 6.91
C ASN A 188 -2.36 -7.91 5.96
N MET A 189 -2.28 -7.07 4.92
CA MET A 189 -1.13 -7.06 3.99
C MET A 189 0.15 -6.55 4.67
N GLU A 190 0.01 -5.58 5.57
CA GLU A 190 1.09 -4.90 6.29
C GLU A 190 1.13 -5.27 7.78
N SER A 191 0.84 -6.53 8.10
CA SER A 191 0.63 -7.01 9.46
C SER A 191 1.78 -6.76 10.44
N LEU A 192 3.01 -6.77 9.93
CA LEU A 192 4.23 -6.54 10.69
C LEU A 192 4.65 -5.07 10.73
N ASN A 193 3.94 -4.20 10.02
CA ASN A 193 4.25 -2.78 9.94
C ASN A 193 3.64 -2.06 11.15
N PRO A 194 4.45 -1.43 12.04
CA PRO A 194 3.94 -0.71 13.19
C PRO A 194 2.99 0.44 12.81
N LYS A 195 3.13 1.00 11.60
CA LYS A 195 2.25 2.06 11.09
C LYS A 195 0.81 1.59 10.85
N SER A 196 0.57 0.27 10.80
CA SER A 196 -0.79 -0.29 10.70
C SER A 196 -1.68 0.06 11.90
N ALA A 197 -1.10 0.45 13.05
CA ALA A 197 -1.86 0.85 14.23
C ALA A 197 -2.83 2.02 13.95
N ASN A 198 -2.41 3.01 13.15
CA ASN A 198 -3.26 4.14 12.79
C ASN A 198 -4.45 3.71 11.92
N ILE A 199 -4.22 2.78 10.99
CA ILE A 199 -5.30 2.25 10.15
C ILE A 199 -6.25 1.39 10.96
N LYS A 200 -5.75 0.56 11.88
CA LYS A 200 -6.60 -0.22 12.80
C LYS A 200 -7.50 0.67 13.63
N LYS A 201 -6.96 1.77 14.17
CA LYS A 201 -7.75 2.79 14.86
C LYS A 201 -8.81 3.41 13.95
N MET A 202 -8.43 3.82 12.73
CA MET A 202 -9.37 4.36 11.75
C MET A 202 -10.50 3.37 11.43
N VAL A 203 -10.20 2.07 11.28
CA VAL A 203 -11.22 1.03 11.06
C VAL A 203 -12.17 0.92 12.25
N LEU A 204 -11.66 0.93 13.49
CA LEU A 204 -12.50 0.93 14.70
C LEU A 204 -13.40 2.17 14.75
N ASP A 205 -12.86 3.35 14.46
CA ASP A 205 -13.61 4.59 14.44
C ASP A 205 -14.66 4.59 13.31
N ALA A 206 -14.35 3.98 12.15
CA ALA A 206 -15.29 3.80 11.06
C ALA A 206 -16.45 2.85 11.42
N TYR A 207 -16.18 1.77 12.17
CA TYR A 207 -17.23 0.92 12.73
C TYR A 207 -18.14 1.70 13.69
N LYS A 208 -17.56 2.51 14.59
CA LYS A 208 -18.33 3.34 15.53
C LYS A 208 -19.24 4.33 14.82
N ASP A 209 -18.73 5.02 13.81
CA ASP A 209 -19.52 5.96 13.01
C ASP A 209 -20.63 5.23 12.25
N LEU A 210 -20.29 4.15 11.54
CA LEU A 210 -21.24 3.34 10.77
C LEU A 210 -22.42 2.85 11.62
N PHE A 211 -22.16 2.29 12.81
CA PHE A 211 -23.18 1.75 13.71
C PHE A 211 -23.89 2.81 14.57
N SER A 212 -23.44 4.07 14.53
CA SER A 212 -24.19 5.19 15.13
C SER A 212 -25.35 5.66 14.23
N GLY A 213 -25.27 5.35 12.93
CA GLY A 213 -26.28 5.71 11.93
C GLY A 213 -27.35 4.65 11.68
N ASN A 214 -28.30 4.97 10.80
CA ASN A 214 -29.35 4.04 10.37
C ASN A 214 -28.89 3.20 9.17
N LEU A 215 -28.38 2.00 9.45
CA LEU A 215 -27.84 1.08 8.43
C LEU A 215 -28.89 0.66 7.39
N SER A 216 -30.15 0.46 7.78
CA SER A 216 -31.23 0.07 6.86
C SER A 216 -31.52 1.19 5.85
N GLN A 217 -31.48 2.45 6.29
CA GLN A 217 -31.62 3.61 5.42
C GLN A 217 -30.42 3.75 4.48
N MET A 218 -29.20 3.60 4.99
CA MET A 218 -27.97 3.62 4.17
C MET A 218 -28.01 2.52 3.08
N ALA A 219 -28.44 1.31 3.45
CA ALA A 219 -28.61 0.19 2.52
C ALA A 219 -29.64 0.49 1.41
N SER A 220 -30.70 1.22 1.76
CA SER A 220 -31.74 1.63 0.80
C SER A 220 -31.27 2.71 -0.16
N ASN A 221 -30.35 3.58 0.29
CA ASN A 221 -29.85 4.72 -0.49
C ASN A 221 -28.67 4.36 -1.42
N THR A 222 -27.87 3.35 -1.07
CA THR A 222 -26.73 2.97 -1.91
C THR A 222 -27.18 2.25 -3.18
N LYS A 223 -26.56 2.62 -4.31
CA LYS A 223 -26.79 1.97 -5.61
C LYS A 223 -25.91 0.74 -5.81
N ASN A 224 -24.78 0.67 -5.10
CA ASN A 224 -23.84 -0.42 -5.25
C ASN A 224 -24.37 -1.68 -4.55
N GLU A 225 -24.64 -2.74 -5.32
CA GLU A 225 -25.28 -3.95 -4.80
C GLU A 225 -24.45 -4.68 -3.73
N PHE A 226 -23.11 -4.63 -3.85
CA PHE A 226 -22.22 -5.22 -2.86
C PHE A 226 -22.29 -4.45 -1.53
N ALA A 227 -22.18 -3.13 -1.59
CA ALA A 227 -22.33 -2.24 -0.44
C ALA A 227 -23.69 -2.43 0.24
N LYS A 228 -24.76 -2.53 -0.57
CA LYS A 228 -26.11 -2.79 -0.09
C LYS A 228 -26.17 -4.11 0.70
N ALA A 229 -25.66 -5.20 0.13
CA ALA A 229 -25.62 -6.50 0.81
C ALA A 229 -24.82 -6.47 2.13
N VAL A 230 -23.70 -5.74 2.15
CA VAL A 230 -22.89 -5.56 3.37
C VAL A 230 -23.68 -4.81 4.45
N LEU A 231 -24.32 -3.69 4.08
CA LEU A 231 -25.11 -2.86 4.99
C LEU A 231 -26.34 -3.61 5.51
N GLU A 232 -27.08 -4.33 4.66
CA GLU A 232 -28.23 -5.16 5.06
C GLU A 232 -27.81 -6.26 6.04
N THR A 233 -26.62 -6.84 5.83
CA THR A 233 -26.09 -7.88 6.73
C THR A 233 -25.68 -7.29 8.07
N PHE A 234 -25.04 -6.11 8.11
CA PHE A 234 -24.73 -5.41 9.36
C PHE A 234 -25.97 -4.87 10.08
N ALA A 235 -26.98 -4.38 9.36
CA ALA A 235 -28.22 -3.86 9.93
C ALA A 235 -28.93 -4.90 10.80
N ARG A 236 -28.90 -6.18 10.39
CA ARG A 236 -29.44 -7.30 11.17
C ARG A 236 -28.72 -7.55 12.50
N GLN A 237 -27.50 -7.04 12.65
CA GLN A 237 -26.69 -7.18 13.86
C GLN A 237 -26.69 -5.92 14.74
N SER A 238 -27.40 -4.86 14.33
CA SER A 238 -27.43 -3.56 15.03
C SER A 238 -27.83 -3.67 16.51
N GLY A 239 -28.69 -4.62 16.88
CA GLY A 239 -29.10 -4.80 18.28
C GLY A 239 -27.94 -5.16 19.25
N ILE A 240 -26.82 -5.68 18.74
CA ILE A 240 -25.65 -6.04 19.57
C ILE A 240 -24.92 -4.80 20.08
N THR A 241 -25.04 -3.67 19.38
CA THR A 241 -24.31 -2.43 19.71
C THR A 241 -24.84 -1.73 20.97
N ALA A 242 -25.98 -2.17 21.52
CA ALA A 242 -26.51 -1.68 22.80
C ALA A 242 -25.52 -1.82 23.96
N GLN A 243 -24.54 -2.72 23.85
CA GLN A 243 -23.47 -2.94 24.84
C GLN A 243 -22.21 -2.11 24.55
N GLY A 244 -22.25 -1.23 23.55
CA GLY A 244 -21.08 -0.53 23.01
C GLY A 244 -20.30 -1.35 21.98
N LEU A 245 -19.36 -0.69 21.30
CA LEU A 245 -18.46 -1.31 20.32
C LEU A 245 -17.07 -1.54 20.92
N THR A 246 -16.90 -2.71 21.51
CA THR A 246 -15.63 -3.24 22.03
C THR A 246 -15.11 -4.32 21.08
N PRO A 247 -13.86 -4.79 21.23
CA PRO A 247 -13.34 -5.91 20.45
C PRO A 247 -14.24 -7.16 20.54
N GLU A 248 -14.85 -7.42 21.69
CA GLU A 248 -15.74 -8.57 21.92
C GLU A 248 -17.08 -8.41 21.19
N THR A 249 -17.71 -7.24 21.28
CA THR A 249 -18.98 -7.01 20.56
C THR A 249 -18.78 -6.95 19.05
N LEU A 250 -17.65 -6.41 18.58
CA LEU A 250 -17.24 -6.49 17.18
C LEU A 250 -16.98 -7.93 16.75
N ALA A 251 -16.32 -8.76 17.55
CA ALA A 251 -16.14 -10.18 17.24
C ALA A 251 -17.49 -10.90 17.07
N MET A 252 -18.48 -10.60 17.93
CA MET A 252 -19.85 -11.13 17.80
C MET A 252 -20.55 -10.66 16.53
N ILE A 253 -20.55 -9.35 16.26
CA ILE A 253 -21.16 -8.75 15.04
C ILE A 253 -20.53 -9.37 13.80
N ARG A 254 -19.21 -9.45 13.75
CA ARG A 254 -18.45 -9.96 12.60
C ARG A 254 -18.63 -11.46 12.41
N THR A 255 -18.74 -12.22 13.49
CA THR A 255 -19.09 -13.65 13.45
C THR A 255 -20.45 -13.85 12.77
N ARG A 256 -21.48 -13.13 13.23
CA ARG A 256 -22.82 -13.23 12.64
C ARG A 256 -22.84 -12.72 11.20
N PHE A 257 -22.14 -11.63 10.91
CA PHE A 257 -21.97 -11.11 9.55
C PHE A 257 -21.42 -12.18 8.61
N VAL A 258 -20.33 -12.84 8.98
CA VAL A 258 -19.68 -13.86 8.12
C VAL A 258 -20.62 -15.05 7.88
N LEU A 259 -21.26 -15.57 8.93
CA LEU A 259 -22.21 -16.69 8.82
C LEU A 259 -23.38 -16.35 7.88
N ASP A 260 -23.93 -15.16 8.01
CA ASP A 260 -25.03 -14.66 7.18
C ASP A 260 -24.60 -14.41 5.74
N TRP A 261 -23.42 -13.80 5.54
CA TRP A 261 -22.83 -13.54 4.24
C TRP A 261 -22.61 -14.83 3.44
N ILE A 262 -22.05 -15.87 4.08
CA ILE A 262 -21.78 -17.16 3.44
C ILE A 262 -23.06 -17.79 2.89
N ASN A 263 -24.15 -17.71 3.66
CA ASN A 263 -25.42 -18.33 3.31
C ASN A 263 -26.15 -17.56 2.20
N ASN A 264 -26.03 -16.24 2.16
CA ASN A 264 -26.91 -15.40 1.34
C ASN A 264 -26.21 -14.71 0.16
N TYR A 265 -24.93 -14.32 0.30
CA TYR A 265 -24.28 -13.42 -0.67
C TYR A 265 -22.96 -13.96 -1.24
N ASN A 266 -22.28 -14.90 -0.59
CA ASN A 266 -20.92 -15.32 -0.99
C ASN A 266 -20.82 -15.88 -2.41
N LYS A 267 -21.89 -16.50 -2.93
CA LYS A 267 -21.94 -16.95 -4.34
C LYS A 267 -21.99 -15.78 -5.33
N LYS A 268 -22.74 -14.72 -5.01
CA LYS A 268 -22.88 -13.52 -5.86
C LYS A 268 -21.66 -12.61 -5.72
N PHE A 269 -21.14 -12.50 -4.51
CA PHE A 269 -20.08 -11.59 -4.11
C PHE A 269 -18.97 -12.32 -3.34
N PRO A 270 -18.18 -13.17 -4.03
CA PRO A 270 -17.01 -13.77 -3.39
C PRO A 270 -16.05 -12.65 -2.95
N TYR A 271 -15.62 -12.70 -1.69
CA TYR A 271 -14.75 -11.68 -1.12
C TYR A 271 -13.76 -12.29 -0.13
N ARG A 272 -12.48 -12.25 -0.50
CA ARG A 272 -11.39 -12.96 0.17
C ARG A 272 -11.24 -12.60 1.64
N LEU A 273 -11.54 -11.35 2.01
CA LEU A 273 -11.50 -10.92 3.41
C LEU A 273 -12.53 -11.69 4.27
N PHE A 274 -13.74 -11.90 3.75
CA PHE A 274 -14.78 -12.62 4.49
C PHE A 274 -14.53 -14.13 4.53
N GLU A 275 -14.00 -14.70 3.45
CA GLU A 275 -13.49 -16.08 3.44
C GLU A 275 -12.33 -16.27 4.43
N TYR A 276 -11.49 -15.24 4.59
CA TYR A 276 -10.41 -15.25 5.57
C TYR A 276 -10.95 -15.23 7.00
N HIS A 277 -11.98 -14.43 7.29
CA HIS A 277 -12.68 -14.49 8.59
C HIS A 277 -13.29 -15.87 8.84
N GLN A 278 -13.94 -16.47 7.85
CA GLN A 278 -14.48 -17.83 7.96
C GLN A 278 -13.38 -18.84 8.30
N GLN A 279 -12.21 -18.74 7.65
CA GLN A 279 -11.07 -19.62 7.94
C GLN A 279 -10.60 -19.45 9.39
N LEU A 280 -10.42 -18.21 9.86
CA LEU A 280 -10.02 -17.92 11.24
C LEU A 280 -11.02 -18.47 12.26
N MET A 281 -12.32 -18.44 11.94
CA MET A 281 -13.37 -19.02 12.78
C MET A 281 -13.25 -20.54 12.86
N ARG A 282 -13.07 -21.22 11.72
CA ARG A 282 -12.85 -22.68 11.68
C ARG A 282 -11.61 -23.11 12.45
N ASP A 283 -10.57 -22.28 12.42
CA ASP A 283 -9.30 -22.55 13.09
C ASP A 283 -9.33 -22.17 14.59
N GLY A 284 -10.44 -21.59 15.07
CA GLY A 284 -10.62 -21.19 16.47
C GLY A 284 -9.77 -20.00 16.91
N ILE A 285 -9.35 -19.15 15.96
CA ILE A 285 -8.45 -18.00 16.21
C ILE A 285 -9.08 -16.65 15.85
N PHE A 286 -10.38 -16.62 15.54
CA PHE A 286 -11.06 -15.39 15.13
C PHE A 286 -11.18 -14.35 16.26
N ASP A 287 -11.35 -14.78 17.51
CA ASP A 287 -11.37 -13.85 18.65
C ASP A 287 -10.01 -13.17 18.84
N ALA A 288 -8.91 -13.95 18.76
CA ALA A 288 -7.55 -13.41 18.78
C ALA A 288 -7.28 -12.44 17.64
N TYR A 289 -7.81 -12.72 16.44
CA TYR A 289 -7.74 -11.80 15.32
C TYR A 289 -8.48 -10.48 15.57
N ASN A 290 -9.70 -10.53 16.14
CA ASN A 290 -10.45 -9.33 16.50
C ASN A 290 -9.73 -8.51 17.57
N GLN A 291 -9.11 -9.16 18.55
CA GLN A 291 -8.27 -8.49 19.56
C GLN A 291 -7.03 -7.86 18.93
N TRP A 292 -6.34 -8.54 18.01
CA TRP A 292 -5.22 -7.95 17.26
C TRP A 292 -5.64 -6.76 16.40
N MET A 293 -6.85 -6.76 15.86
CA MET A 293 -7.36 -5.70 15.00
C MET A 293 -7.83 -4.48 15.82
N PHE A 294 -8.50 -4.68 16.96
CA PHE A 294 -9.20 -3.62 17.67
C PHE A 294 -8.74 -3.39 19.11
N GLY A 295 -8.18 -4.40 19.78
CA GLY A 295 -7.78 -4.34 21.19
C GLY A 295 -6.86 -3.17 21.50
N PRO A 296 -5.67 -3.07 20.88
CA PRO A 296 -4.74 -1.95 21.08
C PRO A 296 -5.37 -0.57 20.85
N ALA A 297 -6.17 -0.44 19.79
CA ALA A 297 -6.80 0.84 19.42
C ALA A 297 -7.97 1.22 20.35
N ASN A 298 -8.62 0.23 20.97
CA ASN A 298 -9.72 0.43 21.90
C ASN A 298 -9.20 0.70 23.33
N ASN A 299 -8.33 -0.17 23.84
CA ASN A 299 -7.69 -0.06 25.14
C ASN A 299 -6.47 -1.00 25.22
N GLN A 300 -5.28 -0.41 25.15
CA GLN A 300 -4.00 -1.14 25.16
C GLN A 300 -3.81 -2.03 26.41
N SER A 301 -4.13 -1.52 27.61
CA SER A 301 -3.93 -2.26 28.86
C SER A 301 -4.88 -3.45 28.99
N ALA A 302 -6.14 -3.28 28.58
CA ALA A 302 -7.11 -4.36 28.54
C ALA A 302 -6.69 -5.44 27.53
N PHE A 303 -6.17 -5.04 26.38
CA PHE A 303 -5.64 -5.97 25.38
C PHE A 303 -4.44 -6.78 25.90
N GLU A 304 -3.49 -6.15 26.59
CA GLU A 304 -2.33 -6.84 27.19
C GLU A 304 -2.77 -7.89 28.24
N THR A 305 -3.76 -7.52 29.06
CA THR A 305 -4.37 -8.43 30.05
C THR A 305 -5.06 -9.61 29.36
N TRP A 306 -5.84 -9.32 28.31
CA TRP A 306 -6.52 -10.35 27.51
C TRP A 306 -5.53 -11.28 26.84
N ALA A 307 -4.49 -10.75 26.18
CA ALA A 307 -3.48 -11.53 25.47
C ALA A 307 -2.70 -12.43 26.42
N SER A 308 -2.40 -11.96 27.63
CA SER A 308 -1.74 -12.76 28.67
C SER A 308 -2.63 -13.88 29.17
N SER A 309 -3.92 -13.60 29.41
CA SER A 309 -4.90 -14.58 29.87
C SER A 309 -5.27 -15.61 28.80
N ASN A 310 -5.14 -15.25 27.52
CA ASN A 310 -5.49 -16.06 26.35
C ASN A 310 -4.25 -16.44 25.53
N LYS A 311 -3.10 -16.59 26.20
CA LYS A 311 -1.79 -16.73 25.55
C LYS A 311 -1.75 -17.83 24.49
N ALA A 312 -2.31 -19.01 24.78
CA ALA A 312 -2.28 -20.14 23.85
C ALA A 312 -2.97 -19.83 22.49
N VAL A 313 -4.17 -19.25 22.52
CA VAL A 313 -4.89 -18.89 21.28
C VAL A 313 -4.27 -17.68 20.59
N TYR A 314 -3.75 -16.72 21.36
CA TYR A 314 -3.08 -15.55 20.79
C TYR A 314 -1.74 -15.89 20.13
N ASP A 315 -0.96 -16.80 20.72
CA ASP A 315 0.26 -17.33 20.12
C ASP A 315 -0.05 -18.10 18.83
N LYS A 316 -1.08 -18.96 18.84
CA LYS A 316 -1.54 -19.69 17.65
C LYS A 316 -1.94 -18.73 16.53
N PHE A 317 -2.69 -17.67 16.85
CA PHE A 317 -3.01 -16.62 15.88
C PHE A 317 -1.75 -15.93 15.35
N THR A 318 -0.82 -15.57 16.24
CA THR A 318 0.42 -14.86 15.87
C THR A 318 1.29 -15.70 14.94
N GLU A 319 1.42 -17.00 15.19
CA GLU A 319 2.14 -17.94 14.33
C GLU A 319 1.45 -18.08 12.95
N PHE A 320 0.13 -18.27 12.95
CA PHE A 320 -0.66 -18.31 11.72
C PHE A 320 -0.49 -17.03 10.89
N HIS A 321 -0.52 -15.88 11.55
CA HIS A 321 -0.46 -14.58 10.91
C HIS A 321 0.93 -14.24 10.37
N LYS A 322 2.01 -14.67 11.06
CA LYS A 322 3.40 -14.50 10.58
C LYS A 322 3.76 -15.44 9.44
N SER A 323 3.15 -16.62 9.37
CA SER A 323 3.45 -17.63 8.35
C SER A 323 2.75 -17.38 7.01
N ARG A 324 1.81 -16.43 6.93
CA ARG A 324 0.97 -16.20 5.75
C ARG A 324 0.82 -14.72 5.44
N ILE A 325 1.13 -14.36 4.19
CA ILE A 325 0.86 -13.02 3.67
C ILE A 325 -0.56 -13.01 3.08
N PHE A 326 -1.43 -12.18 3.63
CA PHE A 326 -2.76 -11.97 3.06
C PHE A 326 -2.66 -11.22 1.71
N LYS A 327 -3.40 -11.69 0.71
CA LYS A 327 -3.48 -11.07 -0.62
C LYS A 327 -4.90 -11.15 -1.14
N MET A 328 -5.37 -10.07 -1.77
CA MET A 328 -6.64 -10.09 -2.50
C MET A 328 -6.44 -10.78 -3.86
N PRO A 329 -7.41 -11.61 -4.30
CA PRO A 329 -7.41 -12.13 -5.66
C PRO A 329 -7.88 -11.06 -6.65
N ALA A 330 -7.58 -11.26 -7.93
CA ALA A 330 -8.10 -10.43 -9.00
C ALA A 330 -9.63 -10.50 -9.09
N GLY A 331 -10.26 -9.40 -9.53
CA GLY A 331 -11.70 -9.37 -9.78
C GLY A 331 -12.58 -9.24 -8.53
N GLN A 332 -12.01 -8.99 -7.34
CA GLN A 332 -12.77 -8.75 -6.11
C GLN A 332 -12.66 -7.29 -5.63
N VAL A 333 -12.75 -6.35 -6.58
CA VAL A 333 -12.90 -4.90 -6.32
C VAL A 333 -14.33 -4.54 -6.71
N TYR A 334 -15.15 -4.20 -5.71
CA TYR A 334 -16.59 -3.98 -5.91
C TYR A 334 -16.99 -2.51 -5.81
N SER A 335 -16.14 -1.63 -5.30
CA SER A 335 -16.49 -0.22 -5.05
C SER A 335 -16.74 0.60 -6.32
N ASN A 336 -16.13 0.21 -7.43
CA ASN A 336 -16.28 0.86 -8.73
C ASN A 336 -17.33 0.21 -9.63
N ARG A 337 -18.01 -0.85 -9.16
CA ARG A 337 -19.08 -1.52 -9.91
C ARG A 337 -20.40 -0.81 -9.65
N LYS A 338 -21.10 -0.45 -10.72
CA LYS A 338 -22.45 0.15 -10.64
C LYS A 338 -23.49 -0.91 -10.36
#